data_AF-A0A7K1JVB1-F1
#
_entry.id   AF-A0A7K1JVB1-F1
#
_cell.length_a   1.000
_cell.length_b   1.000
_cell.length_c   1.000
_cell.angle_alpha   90.00
_cell.angle_beta   90.00
_cell.angle_gamma   90.00
#
_symmetry.space_group_name_H-M   'P 1'
#
loop_
_entity.id
_entity.type
_entity.pdbx_description
1 polymer ?
#
loop_
_entity_poly.entity_id
_entity_poly.type
_entity_poly.pdbx_seq_one_letter_code
_entity_poly.pdbx_strand_id
1 'polypeptide(L)'
;MAEYADSNLLQDIEDMLDVGAVGLYEFVWTLRSERPGTSIDQLRDQAARVLRHLLDTRDIEPILQVWPHSDPVGTFDPMNLGLNAWDDPVLNQPYPALILAKRHTHP
;
A
#
# COMPACT_ATOMS: atom_id res chain seq x y z
N MET A 1 -17.97 6.38 -13.18
CA MET A 1 -17.38 5.02 -13.23
C MET A 1 -16.03 4.92 -12.52
N ALA A 2 -15.30 6.01 -12.26
CA ALA A 2 -14.04 5.97 -11.50
C ALA A 2 -14.25 5.64 -10.01
N GLU A 3 -15.21 6.31 -9.35
CA GLU A 3 -15.47 6.23 -7.89
C GLU A 3 -15.72 4.81 -7.34
N TYR A 4 -16.26 3.90 -8.15
CA TYR A 4 -16.53 2.52 -7.74
C TYR A 4 -15.25 1.69 -7.56
N ALA A 5 -14.20 1.94 -8.36
CA ALA A 5 -12.97 1.17 -8.24
C ALA A 5 -12.03 1.73 -7.16
N ASP A 6 -12.09 3.03 -6.88
CA ASP A 6 -11.43 3.59 -5.70
C ASP A 6 -12.03 2.95 -4.43
N SER A 7 -13.35 2.70 -4.41
CA SER A 7 -14.04 2.05 -3.28
C SER A 7 -13.71 0.57 -3.13
N ASN A 8 -13.64 -0.19 -4.23
CA ASN A 8 -13.26 -1.60 -4.18
C ASN A 8 -11.81 -1.79 -3.74
N LEU A 9 -10.87 -1.07 -4.38
CA LEU A 9 -9.46 -1.12 -3.99
C LEU A 9 -9.28 -0.77 -2.51
N LEU A 10 -9.95 0.29 -2.04
CA LEU A 10 -9.87 0.70 -0.64
C LEU A 10 -10.28 -0.47 0.28
N GLN A 11 -11.43 -1.08 0.01
CA GLN A 11 -11.92 -2.21 0.81
C GLN A 11 -10.94 -3.39 0.80
N ASP A 12 -10.45 -3.81 -0.38
CA ASP A 12 -9.48 -4.90 -0.50
C ASP A 12 -8.20 -4.61 0.29
N ILE A 13 -7.67 -3.39 0.21
CA ILE A 13 -6.46 -3.00 0.95
C ILE A 13 -6.72 -2.95 2.46
N GLU A 14 -7.89 -2.48 2.88
CA GLU A 14 -8.28 -2.49 4.29
C GLU A 14 -8.36 -3.92 4.84
N ASP A 15 -9.01 -4.83 4.12
CA ASP A 15 -9.08 -6.25 4.48
C ASP A 15 -7.69 -6.89 4.56
N MET A 16 -6.77 -6.55 3.65
CA MET A 16 -5.39 -7.03 3.70
C MET A 16 -4.63 -6.46 4.91
N LEU A 17 -4.84 -5.17 5.24
CA LEU A 17 -4.22 -4.51 6.40
C LEU A 17 -4.66 -5.13 7.74
N ASP A 18 -5.90 -5.61 7.83
CA ASP A 18 -6.42 -6.32 9.01
C ASP A 18 -5.73 -7.67 9.23
N VAL A 19 -5.14 -8.28 8.18
CA VAL A 19 -4.39 -9.54 8.26
C VAL A 19 -2.89 -9.33 8.46
N GLY A 20 -2.32 -8.27 7.88
CA GLY A 20 -0.87 -8.03 7.96
C GLY A 20 -0.42 -6.74 7.29
N ALA A 21 0.88 -6.66 7.04
CA ALA A 21 1.44 -5.53 6.29
C ALA A 21 1.10 -5.66 4.80
N VAL A 22 0.86 -4.52 4.14
CA VAL A 22 0.49 -4.44 2.72
C VAL A 22 1.51 -3.59 1.97
N GLY A 23 2.18 -4.19 0.99
CA GLY A 23 3.12 -3.49 0.11
C GLY A 23 2.40 -2.49 -0.80
N LEU A 24 3.02 -1.34 -1.08
CA LEU A 24 2.42 -0.38 -2.03
C LEU A 24 2.26 -0.95 -3.45
N TYR A 25 3.12 -1.89 -3.84
CA TYR A 25 3.00 -2.60 -5.12
C TYR A 25 1.69 -3.40 -5.23
N GLU A 26 1.14 -3.87 -4.11
CA GLU A 26 -0.11 -4.65 -4.08
C GLU A 26 -1.30 -3.81 -4.52
N PHE A 27 -1.27 -2.50 -4.28
CA PHE A 27 -2.32 -1.58 -4.76
C PHE A 27 -2.38 -1.59 -6.29
N VAL A 28 -1.21 -1.53 -6.93
CA VAL A 28 -1.11 -1.55 -8.39
C VAL A 28 -1.49 -2.91 -8.94
N TRP A 29 -1.12 -4.00 -8.26
CA TRP A 29 -1.51 -5.36 -8.65
C TRP A 29 -3.02 -5.54 -8.61
N THR A 30 -3.68 -5.13 -7.52
CA THR A 30 -5.14 -5.20 -7.37
C THR A 30 -5.81 -4.41 -8.49
N LEU A 31 -5.42 -3.14 -8.70
CA LEU A 31 -6.00 -2.32 -9.76
C LEU A 31 -5.74 -2.88 -11.17
N ARG A 32 -4.57 -3.45 -11.43
CA ARG A 32 -4.23 -4.04 -12.73
C ARG A 32 -5.07 -5.28 -13.02
N SER A 33 -5.38 -6.06 -12.00
CA SER A 33 -6.27 -7.22 -12.10
C SER A 33 -7.70 -6.80 -12.48
N GLU A 34 -8.20 -5.73 -11.88
CA GLU A 34 -9.51 -5.16 -12.18
C GLU A 34 -9.55 -4.41 -13.53
N ARG A 35 -8.43 -3.78 -13.92
CA ARG A 35 -8.31 -2.88 -15.08
C ARG A 35 -7.06 -3.15 -15.91
N PRO A 36 -6.97 -4.31 -16.60
CA PRO A 36 -5.76 -4.72 -17.32
C PRO A 36 -5.38 -3.82 -18.51
N GLY A 37 -6.28 -2.94 -18.96
CA GLY A 37 -6.03 -1.99 -20.06
C GLY A 37 -5.59 -0.59 -19.64
N THR A 38 -5.51 -0.31 -18.34
CA THR A 38 -5.14 1.00 -17.81
C THR A 38 -3.61 1.16 -17.75
N SER A 39 -3.10 2.36 -18.06
CA SER A 39 -1.66 2.62 -18.02
C SER A 39 -1.12 2.62 -16.60
N ILE A 40 0.15 2.24 -16.43
CA ILE A 40 0.79 2.16 -15.12
C ILE A 40 0.75 3.49 -14.35
N ASP A 41 0.91 4.62 -15.04
CA ASP A 41 0.85 5.95 -14.42
C ASP A 41 -0.55 6.26 -13.85
N GLN A 42 -1.61 5.84 -14.55
CA GLN A 42 -2.98 6.01 -14.06
C GLN A 42 -3.26 5.10 -12.86
N LEU A 43 -2.73 3.87 -12.86
CA LEU A 43 -2.85 2.96 -11.73
C LEU A 43 -2.12 3.52 -10.48
N ARG A 44 -0.92 4.06 -10.66
CA ARG A 44 -0.14 4.69 -9.58
C ARG A 44 -0.83 5.93 -9.01
N ASP A 45 -1.38 6.79 -9.87
CA ASP A 45 -2.15 7.96 -9.45
C ASP A 45 -3.41 7.56 -8.64
N GLN A 46 -4.08 6.48 -9.04
CA GLN A 46 -5.21 5.93 -8.30
C GLN A 46 -4.77 5.31 -6.96
N ALA A 47 -3.71 4.51 -6.96
CA ALA A 47 -3.15 3.92 -5.75
C ALA A 47 -2.70 4.99 -4.75
N ALA A 48 -2.11 6.09 -5.22
CA ALA A 48 -1.72 7.23 -4.40
C ALA A 48 -2.93 7.92 -3.73
N ARG A 49 -4.08 8.01 -4.41
CA ARG A 49 -5.31 8.53 -3.79
C ARG A 49 -5.81 7.64 -2.67
N VAL A 50 -5.83 6.32 -2.88
CA VAL A 50 -6.26 5.35 -1.85
C VAL A 50 -5.30 5.36 -0.67
N LEU A 51 -3.98 5.37 -0.92
CA LEU A 51 -2.97 5.52 0.13
C LEU A 51 -3.21 6.78 0.95
N ARG A 52 -3.43 7.92 0.31
CA ARG A 52 -3.70 9.18 1.02
C ARG A 52 -4.98 9.13 1.85
N HIS A 53 -6.01 8.47 1.33
CA HIS A 53 -7.24 8.26 2.09
C HIS A 53 -6.99 7.42 3.33
N LEU A 54 -6.29 6.28 3.19
CA LEU A 54 -5.95 5.40 4.31
C LEU A 54 -5.13 6.12 5.39
N LEU A 55 -4.17 6.95 4.99
CA LEU A 55 -3.35 7.74 5.93
C LEU A 55 -4.15 8.78 6.70
N ASP A 56 -5.28 9.25 6.16
CA ASP A 56 -6.16 10.23 6.79
C ASP A 56 -7.22 9.58 7.69
N THR A 57 -7.70 8.39 7.31
CA THR A 57 -8.85 7.73 7.95
C THR A 57 -8.48 6.59 8.90
N ARG A 58 -7.28 6.02 8.79
CA ARG A 58 -6.82 4.88 9.58
C ARG A 58 -5.54 5.21 10.34
N ASP A 59 -5.36 4.53 11.46
CA ASP A 59 -4.11 4.56 12.24
C ASP A 59 -3.14 3.55 11.62
N ILE A 60 -2.44 3.98 10.57
CA ILE A 60 -1.48 3.16 9.82
C ILE A 60 -0.07 3.73 9.89
N GLU A 61 0.92 2.84 9.97
CA GLU A 61 2.33 3.18 10.00
C GLU A 61 2.98 2.89 8.62
N PRO A 62 3.61 3.88 7.98
CA PRO A 62 4.40 3.68 6.76
C PRO A 62 5.76 3.08 7.10
N ILE A 63 5.95 1.81 6.73
CA ILE A 63 7.15 1.01 7.02
C ILE A 63 7.89 0.59 5.76
N LEU A 64 9.17 0.26 5.91
CA LEU A 64 9.93 -0.46 4.89
C LEU A 64 10.03 -1.92 5.30
N GLN A 65 9.80 -2.84 4.36
CA GLN A 65 9.98 -4.29 4.54
C GLN A 65 10.98 -4.83 3.53
N VAL A 66 11.53 -6.01 3.78
CA VAL A 66 12.48 -6.67 2.86
C VAL A 66 11.98 -8.05 2.53
N TRP A 67 11.69 -8.32 1.25
CA TRP A 67 11.22 -9.63 0.82
C TRP A 67 12.31 -10.70 0.99
N PRO A 68 12.01 -11.91 1.51
CA PRO A 68 10.69 -12.45 1.89
C PRO A 68 10.34 -12.28 3.39
N HIS A 69 11.05 -11.42 4.12
CA HIS A 69 10.81 -11.16 5.53
C HIS A 69 9.66 -10.16 5.74
N SER A 70 8.89 -10.36 6.81
CA SER A 70 7.75 -9.52 7.16
C SER A 70 8.08 -8.48 8.23
N ASP A 71 9.28 -8.49 8.78
CA ASP A 71 9.70 -7.53 9.81
C ASP A 71 9.98 -6.15 9.18
N PRO A 72 9.50 -5.06 9.80
CA PRO A 72 9.86 -3.72 9.37
C PRO A 72 11.35 -3.48 9.58
N VAL A 73 12.03 -3.02 8.52
CA VAL A 73 13.46 -2.65 8.54
C VAL A 73 13.67 -1.12 8.65
N GLY A 74 12.59 -0.35 8.57
CA GLY A 74 12.62 1.11 8.67
C GLY A 74 11.25 1.72 8.42
N THR A 75 11.22 3.03 8.23
CA THR A 75 10.02 3.82 7.90
C THR A 75 10.28 4.64 6.64
N PHE A 76 9.22 5.09 5.98
CA PHE A 76 9.32 6.01 4.85
C PHE A 76 8.32 7.17 5.01
N ASP A 77 8.54 8.25 4.26
CA ASP A 77 7.58 9.35 4.16
C ASP A 77 6.59 9.07 3.01
N PRO A 78 5.32 8.77 3.31
CA PRO A 78 4.33 8.48 2.28
C PRO A 78 3.92 9.72 1.47
N MET A 79 4.29 10.93 1.90
CA MET A 79 4.06 12.15 1.13
C MET A 79 5.18 12.43 0.12
N ASN A 80 6.30 11.68 0.20
CA ASN A 80 7.45 11.85 -0.67
C ASN A 80 7.88 10.51 -1.29
N LEU A 81 6.96 9.92 -2.06
CA LEU A 81 7.19 8.68 -2.77
C LEU A 81 7.97 8.90 -4.06
N GLY A 82 9.10 8.19 -4.21
CA GLY A 82 9.80 8.09 -5.48
C GLY A 82 9.01 7.29 -6.52
N LEU A 83 9.41 7.40 -7.80
CA LEU A 83 8.77 6.66 -8.91
C LEU A 83 8.72 5.14 -8.69
N ASN A 84 9.71 4.61 -7.97
CA ASN A 84 9.88 3.18 -7.76
C ASN A 84 9.15 2.65 -6.52
N ALA A 85 8.44 3.51 -5.77
CA ALA A 85 7.71 3.10 -4.57
C ALA A 85 6.58 2.10 -4.86
N TRP A 86 6.13 2.03 -6.10
CA TRP A 86 5.02 1.18 -6.55
C TRP A 86 5.48 -0.05 -7.33
N ASP A 87 6.80 -0.23 -7.48
CA ASP A 87 7.36 -1.34 -8.24
C ASP A 87 7.39 -2.62 -7.39
N ASP A 88 7.47 -3.75 -8.09
CA ASP A 88 7.52 -5.08 -7.48
C ASP A 88 8.70 -5.19 -6.48
N PRO A 89 8.52 -5.91 -5.36
CA PRO A 89 9.58 -6.08 -4.38
C PRO A 89 10.72 -6.88 -5.00
N VAL A 90 11.95 -6.37 -4.84
CA VAL A 90 13.16 -7.06 -5.26
C VAL A 90 13.74 -7.83 -4.08
N LEU A 91 14.22 -9.05 -4.33
CA LEU A 91 14.82 -9.90 -3.31
C LEU A 91 15.90 -9.15 -2.53
N ASN A 92 15.81 -9.16 -1.20
CA ASN A 92 16.73 -8.49 -0.28
C ASN A 92 16.81 -6.96 -0.44
N GLN A 93 15.83 -6.32 -1.08
CA GLN A 93 15.73 -4.85 -1.15
C GLN A 93 14.54 -4.35 -0.35
N PRO A 94 14.68 -3.21 0.37
CA PRO A 94 13.57 -2.58 1.05
C PRO A 94 12.49 -2.13 0.05
N TYR A 95 11.23 -2.40 0.37
CA TYR A 95 10.07 -1.89 -0.34
C TYR A 95 9.11 -1.21 0.65
N PRO A 96 8.35 -0.18 0.21
CA PRO A 96 7.40 0.50 1.06
C PRO A 96 6.13 -0.34 1.27
N ALA A 97 5.71 -0.42 2.52
CA ALA A 97 4.53 -1.13 2.97
C ALA A 97 3.80 -0.37 4.08
N LEU A 98 2.52 -0.66 4.25
CA LEU A 98 1.69 -0.13 5.31
C LEU A 98 1.43 -1.24 6.33
N ILE A 99 1.38 -0.89 7.59
CA ILE A 99 0.91 -1.79 8.64
C ILE A 99 -0.07 -1.03 9.54
N LEU A 100 -1.07 -1.71 10.09
CA LEU A 100 -1.87 -1.10 11.15
C LEU A 100 -0.96 -0.77 12.33
N ALA A 101 -1.05 0.46 12.81
CA ALA A 101 -0.39 0.84 14.03
C ALA A 101 -0.83 -0.12 15.13
N LYS A 102 0.12 -0.72 15.86
CA LYS A 102 -0.27 -1.62 16.95
C LYS A 102 -1.07 -0.80 17.94
N ARG A 103 -2.38 -1.07 18.04
CA ARG A 103 -3.18 -0.62 19.18
C ARG A 103 -2.40 -1.05 20.42
N HIS A 104 -1.85 -0.09 21.15
CA HIS A 104 -1.31 -0.34 22.48
C HIS A 104 -2.48 -0.85 23.32
N THR A 105 -2.72 -2.17 23.32
CA THR A 105 -3.35 -2.84 24.44
C THR A 105 -2.34 -2.74 25.57
N HIS A 106 -2.41 -1.62 26.29
CA HIS A 106 -1.87 -1.52 27.63
C HIS A 106 -2.43 -2.72 28.42
N PRO A 107 -1.58 -3.57 29.02
CA PRO A 107 -2.03 -4.57 29.98
C PRO A 107 -2.65 -3.92 31.22
#